data_AF-A0A9W5IVE3-F1
#
_entry.id   AF-A0A9W5IVE3-F1
#
_cell.length_a   1.000
_cell.length_b   1.000
_cell.length_c   1.000
_cell.angle_alpha   90.00
_cell.angle_beta   90.00
_cell.angle_gamma   90.00
#
_symmetry.space_group_name_H-M   'P 1'
#
loop_
_entity.id
_entity.type
_entity.pdbx_description
1 polymer ?
#
loop_
_entity_poly.entity_id
_entity_poly.type
_entity_poly.pdbx_seq_one_letter_code
_entity_poly.pdbx_strand_id
1 'polypeptide(L)'
;MKNGHPNNRFLLEKRIFYLEHSGQYLMICALSDYFQNKHAVVMANFLYPNEKMDWRNLDDLFNELILEELQTSFMDWHPTIEEAINHHLEDFS
;
A
#
# COMPACT_ATOMS: atom_id res chain seq x y z
N MET A 1 -14.39 -12.97 34.94
CA MET A 1 -13.96 -13.98 33.95
C MET A 1 -13.75 -13.27 32.62
N LYS A 2 -12.64 -13.56 31.94
CA LYS A 2 -12.14 -12.91 30.74
C LYS A 2 -13.14 -13.05 29.58
N ASN A 3 -13.57 -11.95 28.99
CA ASN A 3 -13.89 -11.88 27.56
C ASN A 3 -12.95 -10.85 26.96
N GLY A 4 -11.69 -11.24 26.79
CA GLY A 4 -10.77 -10.47 25.97
C GLY A 4 -11.32 -10.48 24.56
N HIS A 5 -11.53 -9.31 23.97
CA HIS A 5 -11.72 -9.20 22.53
C HIS A 5 -10.62 -10.01 21.86
N PRO A 6 -10.92 -10.85 20.85
CA PRO A 6 -9.87 -11.37 20.02
C PRO A 6 -9.17 -10.13 19.46
N ASN A 7 -7.91 -9.95 19.83
CA ASN A 7 -7.02 -9.05 19.12
C ASN A 7 -7.00 -9.58 17.69
N ASN A 8 -7.88 -9.06 16.83
CA ASN A 8 -7.76 -9.17 15.37
C ASN A 8 -6.53 -8.34 15.00
N ARG A 9 -5.35 -8.86 15.36
CA ARG A 9 -4.08 -8.34 14.90
C ARG A 9 -4.02 -8.72 13.44
N PHE A 10 -4.46 -7.81 12.58
CA PHE A 10 -4.04 -7.83 11.19
C PHE A 10 -2.51 -7.87 11.19
N LEU A 11 -1.92 -8.96 10.69
CA LEU A 11 -0.49 -8.97 10.40
C LEU A 11 -0.33 -8.29 9.05
N LEU A 12 -0.27 -6.97 9.10
CA LEU A 12 -0.07 -6.13 7.94
C LEU A 12 1.42 -6.04 7.62
N GLU A 13 1.76 -6.33 6.38
CA GLU A 13 3.13 -6.23 5.87
C GLU A 13 3.21 -5.14 4.80
N LYS A 14 4.07 -4.14 5.02
CA LYS A 14 4.45 -3.16 3.99
C LYS A 14 5.41 -3.80 3.00
N ARG A 15 5.12 -3.68 1.71
CA ARG A 15 6.01 -4.11 0.61
C ARG A 15 6.24 -2.95 -0.35
N ILE A 16 7.46 -2.86 -0.88
CA ILE A 16 7.83 -1.81 -1.83
C ILE A 16 8.23 -2.48 -3.15
N PHE A 17 7.65 -2.01 -4.25
CA PHE A 17 7.96 -2.46 -5.60
C PHE A 17 8.49 -1.30 -6.42
N TYR A 18 9.39 -1.61 -7.35
CA TYR A 18 9.92 -0.67 -8.33
C TYR A 18 9.63 -1.21 -9.72
N LEU A 19 8.97 -0.41 -10.55
CA LEU A 19 8.63 -0.81 -11.91
C LEU A 19 8.60 0.41 -12.84
N GLU A 20 8.66 0.16 -14.14
CA GLU A 20 8.46 1.17 -15.17
C GLU A 20 7.02 1.08 -15.70
N HIS A 21 6.34 2.21 -15.78
CA HIS A 21 5.00 2.32 -16.36
C HIS A 21 4.95 3.56 -17.25
N SER A 22 4.53 3.39 -18.50
CA SER A 22 4.42 4.49 -19.49
C SER A 22 5.69 5.35 -19.63
N GLY A 23 6.87 4.73 -19.54
CA GLY A 23 8.17 5.38 -19.65
C GLY A 23 8.63 6.14 -18.39
N GLN A 24 7.93 5.97 -17.26
CA GLN A 24 8.28 6.58 -15.99
C GLN A 24 8.52 5.51 -14.93
N TYR A 25 9.56 5.70 -14.10
CA TYR A 25 9.84 4.81 -12.98
C TYR A 25 8.92 5.15 -11.80
N LEU A 26 8.30 4.12 -11.23
CA LEU A 26 7.41 4.21 -10.09
C LEU A 26 7.98 3.41 -8.92
N MET A 27 7.81 3.97 -7.72
CA MET A 27 7.83 3.21 -6.48
C MET A 27 6.38 2.98 -6.03
N ILE A 28 5.99 1.72 -5.91
CA ILE A 28 4.69 1.32 -5.36
C ILE A 28 4.87 0.87 -3.92
N CYS A 29 4.11 1.49 -3.01
CA CYS A 29 3.98 1.02 -1.63
C CYS A 29 2.67 0.25 -1.50
N ALA A 30 2.77 -1.02 -1.10
CA ALA A 30 1.65 -1.91 -0.95
C ALA A 30 1.56 -2.47 0.47
N LEU A 31 0.36 -2.92 0.82
CA LEU A 31 0.02 -3.54 2.08
C LEU A 31 -0.47 -4.96 1.82
N SER A 32 0.00 -5.91 2.60
CA SER A 32 -0.47 -7.30 2.54
C SER A 32 -1.06 -7.70 3.88
N ASP A 33 -2.29 -8.21 3.89
CA ASP A 33 -2.88 -8.88 5.04
C ASP A 33 -2.57 -10.37 4.93
N TYR A 34 -1.64 -10.83 5.78
CA TYR A 34 -1.21 -12.21 5.80
C TYR A 34 -2.33 -13.20 6.11
N PHE A 35 -3.29 -12.84 6.96
CA PHE A 35 -4.34 -13.76 7.39
C PHE A 35 -5.40 -13.94 6.31
N GLN A 36 -5.70 -12.88 5.58
CA GLN A 36 -6.70 -12.92 4.51
C GLN A 36 -6.09 -13.27 3.15
N ASN A 37 -4.76 -13.29 3.03
CA ASN A 37 -4.04 -13.39 1.76
C ASN A 37 -4.60 -12.39 0.74
N LYS A 38 -4.66 -11.13 1.17
CA LYS A 38 -5.13 -9.99 0.37
C LYS A 38 -4.09 -8.90 0.32
N HIS A 39 -4.08 -8.15 -0.76
CA HIS A 39 -3.10 -7.12 -1.06
C HIS A 39 -3.78 -5.84 -1.54
N ALA A 40 -3.28 -4.69 -1.12
CA ALA A 40 -3.74 -3.39 -1.59
C ALA A 40 -2.54 -2.52 -1.95
N VAL A 41 -2.68 -1.69 -2.97
CA VAL A 41 -1.74 -0.58 -3.19
C VAL A 41 -2.17 0.59 -2.32
N VAL A 42 -1.24 1.09 -1.51
CA VAL A 42 -1.48 2.24 -0.63
C VAL A 42 -1.19 3.53 -1.39
N MET A 43 -0.07 3.56 -2.13
CA MET A 43 0.30 4.70 -2.96
C MET A 43 1.34 4.33 -4.01
N ALA A 44 1.34 5.08 -5.11
CA ALA A 44 2.38 5.07 -6.14
C ALA A 44 3.09 6.44 -6.19
N ASN A 45 4.40 6.44 -6.32
CA ASN A 45 5.20 7.66 -6.41
C ASN A 45 6.12 7.61 -7.63
N PHE A 46 6.14 8.67 -8.42
CA PHE A 46 7.09 8.83 -9.52
C PHE A 46 8.51 9.08 -8.99
N LEU A 47 9.48 8.40 -9.59
CA LEU A 47 10.89 8.56 -9.29
C LEU A 47 11.53 9.46 -10.34
N TYR A 48 11.58 10.76 -10.05
CA TYR A 48 12.25 11.72 -10.92
C TYR A 48 13.77 11.76 -10.64
N PRO A 49 14.64 11.60 -11.66
CA PRO A 49 16.09 11.54 -11.46
C PRO A 49 16.71 12.77 -10.77
N ASN A 50 16.04 13.91 -10.87
CA ASN A 50 16.55 15.20 -10.40
C ASN A 50 15.92 15.67 -9.09
N GLU A 51 15.03 14.87 -8.51
CA GLU A 51 14.30 15.24 -7.30
C GLU A 51 14.85 14.50 -6.09
N LYS A 52 15.18 15.25 -5.03
CA LYS A 52 15.54 14.64 -3.75
C LYS A 52 14.23 14.25 -3.04
N MET A 53 13.89 12.98 -3.13
CA MET A 53 12.75 12.39 -2.43
C MET A 53 13.04 12.37 -0.92
N ASP A 54 12.22 13.04 -0.11
CA ASP A 54 12.30 12.93 1.35
C ASP A 54 11.55 11.69 1.83
N TRP A 55 12.30 10.62 2.05
CA TRP A 55 11.78 9.32 2.49
C TRP A 55 10.97 9.39 3.78
N ARG A 56 11.24 10.36 4.66
CA ARG A 56 10.48 10.52 5.92
C ARG A 56 9.04 10.92 5.64
N ASN A 57 8.83 11.85 4.73
CA ASN A 57 7.48 12.30 4.35
C ASN A 57 6.66 11.16 3.74
N LEU A 58 7.31 10.23 3.04
CA LEU A 58 6.64 9.08 2.43
C LEU A 58 6.26 8.01 3.45
N ASP A 59 7.13 7.74 4.42
CA ASP A 59 6.80 6.82 5.50
C ASP A 59 5.67 7.39 6.37
N ASP A 60 5.68 8.70 6.64
CA ASP A 60 4.61 9.38 7.38
C ASP A 60 3.28 9.31 6.62
N LEU A 61 3.26 9.68 5.33
CA LEU A 61 2.07 9.59 4.48
C LEU A 61 1.55 8.15 4.38
N PHE A 62 2.44 7.17 4.22
CA PHE A 62 2.05 5.77 4.23
C PHE A 62 1.34 5.41 5.53
N ASN A 63 1.91 5.75 6.68
CA ASN A 63 1.32 5.43 7.97
C ASN A 63 -0.04 6.11 8.17
N GLU A 64 -0.19 7.37 7.73
CA GLU A 64 -1.48 8.09 7.77
C GLU A 64 -2.56 7.36 6.98
N LEU A 65 -2.26 6.93 5.74
CA LEU A 65 -3.20 6.19 4.89
C LEU A 65 -3.59 4.83 5.49
N ILE A 66 -2.65 4.13 6.13
CA ILE A 66 -2.95 2.88 6.84
C ILE A 66 -3.87 3.14 8.04
N LEU A 67 -3.60 4.19 8.81
CA LEU A 67 -4.42 4.53 9.97
C LEU A 67 -5.85 4.92 9.56
N GLU A 68 -6.00 5.59 8.42
CA GLU A 68 -7.30 5.92 7.84
C GLU A 68 -8.03 4.66 7.37
N GLU A 69 -7.35 3.73 6.68
CA GLU A 69 -7.96 2.46 6.22
C GLU A 69 -8.49 1.63 7.39
N LEU A 70 -7.78 1.63 8.51
CA LEU A 70 -8.20 0.93 9.74
C LEU A 70 -9.43 1.57 10.40
N GLN A 71 -9.74 2.84 10.11
CA GLN A 71 -10.90 3.56 10.64
C GLN A 71 -12.09 3.52 9.66
N THR A 72 -11.80 3.74 8.38
CA THR A 72 -12.75 3.79 7.28
C THR A 72 -12.17 3.01 6.12
N SER A 73 -12.68 1.81 5.87
CA SER A 73 -12.18 0.99 4.76
C SER A 73 -12.48 1.68 3.42
N PHE A 74 -11.41 2.05 2.71
CA PHE A 74 -11.42 2.75 1.43
C PHE A 74 -10.50 2.09 0.39
N MET A 75 -9.52 1.28 0.81
CA MET A 75 -8.59 0.60 -0.09
C MET A 75 -9.25 -0.61 -0.77
N ASP A 76 -8.94 -0.78 -2.05
CA ASP A 76 -9.32 -1.97 -2.80
C ASP A 76 -8.32 -3.10 -2.54
N TRP A 77 -8.83 -4.20 -1.98
CA TRP A 77 -8.06 -5.37 -1.61
C TRP A 77 -8.22 -6.50 -2.63
N HIS A 78 -7.11 -6.96 -3.19
CA HIS A 78 -7.05 -7.96 -4.25
C HIS A 78 -6.41 -9.29 -3.80
N PRO A 79 -6.73 -10.42 -4.46
CA PRO A 79 -6.14 -11.72 -4.16
C PRO A 79 -4.62 -11.83 -4.44
N THR A 80 -4.09 -11.02 -5.36
CA THR A 80 -2.65 -10.98 -5.68
C THR A 80 -2.14 -9.55 -5.72
N ILE A 81 -0.82 -9.41 -5.54
CA ILE A 81 -0.18 -8.09 -5.58
C ILE A 81 -0.14 -7.54 -7.01
N GLU A 82 0.00 -8.40 -8.01
CA GLU A 82 -0.02 -8.00 -9.42
C GLU A 82 -1.38 -7.42 -9.82
N GLU A 83 -2.48 -8.01 -9.34
CA GLU A 83 -3.83 -7.51 -9.58
C GLU A 83 -4.02 -6.14 -8.93
N ALA A 84 -3.59 -5.98 -7.66
CA ALA A 84 -3.64 -4.69 -6.97
C ALA A 84 -2.84 -3.60 -7.71
N ILE A 85 -1.63 -3.94 -8.20
CA ILE A 85 -0.80 -3.01 -8.95
C ILE A 85 -1.45 -2.64 -10.29
N ASN A 86 -1.92 -3.63 -11.05
CA ASN A 86 -2.54 -3.38 -12.35
C ASN A 86 -3.78 -2.51 -12.21
N HIS A 87 -4.67 -2.83 -11.27
CA HIS A 87 -5.86 -2.03 -10.99
C HIS A 87 -5.51 -0.59 -10.61
N HIS A 88 -4.54 -0.40 -9.71
CA HIS A 88 -4.10 0.93 -9.32
C HIS A 88 -3.51 1.73 -10.49
N LEU A 89 -2.85 1.07 -11.44
CA LEU A 89 -2.26 1.72 -12.62
C LEU A 89 -3.28 2.05 -13.72
N GLU A 90 -4.46 1.43 -13.72
CA GLU A 90 -5.55 1.82 -14.64
C GLU A 90 -5.93 3.29 -14.46
N ASP A 91 -5.85 3.81 -13.23
CA ASP A 91 -6.12 5.22 -12.90
C ASP A 91 -5.03 6.20 -13.42
N PHE A 92 -3.86 5.71 -13.82
CA PHE A 92 -2.74 6.53 -14.32
C PHE A 92 -2.71 6.65 -15.85
N SER A 93 -3.67 6.02 -16.56
CA SER A 93 -3.70 5.89 -18.02
C SER A 93 -4.34 7.07 -18.76
#